data_AF-A0A6J4WRX0-F1
#
_entry.id   AF-A0A6J4WRX0-F1
#
_cell.length_a   1.000
_cell.length_b   1.000
_cell.length_c   1.000
_cell.angle_alpha   90.00
_cell.angle_beta   90.00
_cell.angle_gamma   90.00
#
_symmetry.space_group_name_H-M   'P 1'
#
loop_
_entity.id
_entity.type
_entity.pdbx_description
1 polymer ?
#
loop_
_entity_poly.entity_id
_entity_poly.type
_entity_poly.pdbx_seq_one_letter_code
_entity_poly.pdbx_strand_id
1 'polypeptide(L)' 'MCEANAYIASNDKEELILKSVDLVTPQDDGGFLLVDIFGTQKLIKGKLKQMNLVDHKIIFQE' A
#
# COMPACT_ATOMS: atom_id res chain seq x y z
N MET A 1 -0.86 -15.25 8.45
CA MET A 1 -0.03 -14.04 8.30
C MET A 1 -1.00 -12.89 8.24
N CYS A 2 -0.90 -11.89 9.13
CA CYS A 2 -1.85 -10.77 9.16
C CYS A 2 -1.41 -9.62 8.24
N GLU A 3 -0.19 -9.71 7.71
CA GLU A 3 0.47 -8.71 6.91
C GLU A 3 -0.10 -8.71 5.49
N ALA A 4 -0.23 -7.52 4.89
CA ALA A 4 -0.72 -7.35 3.53
C ALA A 4 0.36 -6.76 2.61
N ASN A 5 0.29 -7.06 1.32
CA ASN A 5 1.14 -6.44 0.31
C ASN A 5 0.45 -5.18 -0.24
N ALA A 6 1.21 -4.12 -0.43
CA ALA A 6 0.71 -2.90 -1.07
C ALA A 6 0.95 -2.93 -2.58
N TYR A 7 -0.05 -2.51 -3.33
CA TYR A 7 -0.05 -2.44 -4.80
C TYR A 7 -0.50 -1.04 -5.26
N ILE A 8 -0.05 -0.63 -6.44
CA ILE A 8 -0.61 0.51 -7.18
C ILE A 8 -1.33 -0.01 -8.42
N ALA A 9 -2.57 0.44 -8.62
CA ALA A 9 -3.38 0.09 -9.78
C ALA A 9 -3.18 1.12 -10.89
N SER A 10 -2.69 0.66 -12.05
CA SER A 10 -2.53 1.47 -13.26
C SER A 10 -2.94 0.64 -14.48
N ASN A 11 -3.79 1.19 -15.35
CA ASN A 11 -4.21 0.58 -16.62
C ASN A 11 -4.60 -0.92 -16.47
N ASP A 12 -5.51 -1.21 -15.54
CA ASP A 12 -6.01 -2.55 -15.22
C ASP A 12 -4.97 -3.55 -14.68
N LYS A 13 -3.81 -3.08 -14.23
CA LYS A 13 -2.78 -3.91 -13.59
C LYS A 13 -2.47 -3.41 -12.19
N GLU A 14 -2.27 -4.37 -11.27
CA GLU A 14 -1.75 -4.13 -9.93
C GLU A 14 -0.23 -4.36 -9.94
N GLU A 15 0.54 -3.30 -9.70
CA GLU A 15 1.99 -3.40 -9.51
C GLU A 15 2.31 -3.44 -8.01
N LEU A 16 3.06 -4.45 -7.58
CA LEU A 16 3.50 -4.61 -6.19
C LEU A 16 4.50 -3.49 -5.83
N ILE A 17 4.20 -2.70 -4.82
CA ILE A 17 5.04 -1.57 -4.40
C ILE A 17 5.77 -1.81 -3.08
N LEU A 18 5.21 -2.60 -2.16
CA LEU A 18 5.85 -2.96 -0.90
C LEU A 18 5.26 -4.28 -0.37
N LYS A 19 6.12 -5.19 0.09
CA LYS A 19 5.69 -6.47 0.69
C LYS A 19 5.54 -6.34 2.20
N SER A 20 4.69 -7.19 2.79
CA SER A 20 4.57 -7.34 4.24
C SER A 20 4.41 -6.01 4.99
N VAL A 21 3.45 -5.19 4.54
CA VAL A 21 3.16 -3.88 5.11
C VAL A 21 2.53 -4.05 6.48
N ASP A 22 3.11 -3.36 7.46
CA ASP A 22 2.68 -3.31 8.86
C ASP A 22 1.98 -1.98 9.19
N LEU A 23 2.44 -0.87 8.60
CA LEU A 23 1.91 0.46 8.83
C LEU A 23 1.55 1.19 7.53
N VAL A 24 0.38 1.82 7.52
CA VAL A 24 -0.07 2.75 6.47
C VAL A 24 -0.51 4.05 7.14
N THR A 25 0.19 5.14 6.86
CA THR A 25 -0.08 6.45 7.48
C THR A 25 -0.40 7.50 6.40
N PRO A 26 -1.60 8.09 6.37
CA PRO A 26 -1.89 9.18 5.44
C PRO A 26 -0.99 10.39 5.72
N GLN A 27 -0.62 11.12 4.69
CA GLN A 27 0.23 12.32 4.77
C GLN A 27 -0.58 13.56 4.38
N ASP A 28 -0.17 14.73 4.87
CA ASP A 28 -0.84 16.01 4.61
C ASP A 28 -0.82 16.40 3.12
N ASP A 29 0.14 15.89 2.34
CA ASP A 29 0.28 16.15 0.90
C ASP A 29 -0.63 15.28 0.02
N GLY A 30 -1.50 14.48 0.64
CA GLY A 30 -2.41 13.56 -0.05
C GLY A 30 -1.76 12.23 -0.44
N GLY A 31 -0.56 11.94 0.05
CA GLY A 31 0.11 10.64 -0.08
C GLY A 31 -0.06 9.71 1.12
N PHE A 32 0.69 8.62 1.11
CA PHE A 32 0.79 7.66 2.21
C PHE A 32 2.24 7.29 2.48
N LEU A 33 2.59 7.17 3.76
CA LEU A 33 3.79 6.47 4.22
C LEU A 33 3.42 5.00 4.50
N LEU A 34 4.12 4.09 3.84
CA LEU A 34 4.03 2.66 4.06
C LEU A 34 5.29 2.18 4.78
N VAL A 35 5.13 1.32 5.79
CA VAL A 35 6.25 0.67 6.48
C VAL A 35 6.05 -0.83 6.49
N ASP A 36 7.07 -1.59 6.10
CA ASP A 36 7.05 -3.05 6.19
C ASP A 36 7.50 -3.55 7.58
N ILE A 37 7.33 -4.86 7.82
CA ILE A 37 7.73 -5.52 9.08
C ILE A 37 9.24 -5.44 9.40
N PHE A 38 10.08 -5.03 8.45
CA PHE A 38 11.52 -4.87 8.64
C PHE A 38 11.91 -3.39 8.85
N GLY A 39 10.94 -2.48 8.85
CA GLY A 39 11.14 -1.04 9.00
C GLY A 39 11.45 -0.30 7.69
N THR A 40 11.35 -0.95 6.53
CA THR A 40 11.53 -0.29 5.23
C THR A 40 10.38 0.68 4.99
N GLN A 41 10.70 1.93 4.68
CA GLN A 41 9.72 2.98 4.45
C GLN A 41 9.56 3.29 2.96
N LYS A 42 8.32 3.52 2.53
CA LYS A 42 8.00 3.97 1.16
C LYS A 42 6.91 5.03 1.19
N LEU A 43 7.22 6.20 0.66
CA LEU A 43 6.23 7.25 0.39
C LEU A 43 5.62 7.02 -0.99
N ILE A 44 4.30 7.06 -1.07
CA ILE A 44 3.54 7.00 -2.32
C ILE A 44 2.56 8.16 -2.40
N LYS A 45 2.24 8.59 -3.61
CA LYS A 45 1.15 9.52 -3.90
C LYS A 45 -0.03 8.75 -4.49
N GLY A 46 -1.23 9.22 -4.21
CA GLY A 46 -2.46 8.62 -4.73
C GLY A 46 -3.48 8.38 -3.62
N LYS A 47 -4.55 7.67 -3.96
CA LYS A 47 -5.68 7.39 -3.06
C LYS A 47 -5.76 5.91 -2.73
N LEU A 48 -6.18 5.60 -1.51
CA LEU A 48 -6.55 4.23 -1.14
C LEU A 48 -7.79 3.83 -1.95
N LYS A 49 -7.64 2.82 -2.81
CA LYS A 49 -8.72 2.29 -3.65
C LYS A 49 -9.51 1.22 -2.91
N GLN A 50 -8.81 0.24 -2.34
CA GLN A 50 -9.42 -0.92 -1.68
C GLN A 50 -8.44 -1.59 -0.72
N MET A 51 -8.95 -2.16 0.38
CA MET A 51 -8.24 -3.13 1.21
C MET A 51 -8.95 -4.48 1.11
N ASN A 52 -8.28 -5.48 0.56
CA ASN A 52 -8.75 -6.85 0.50
C ASN A 52 -8.01 -7.67 1.58
N LEU A 53 -8.62 -7.75 2.75
CA LEU A 53 -7.99 -8.34 3.93
C LEU A 53 -7.89 -9.87 3.86
N VAL A 54 -8.80 -10.52 3.12
CA VAL A 54 -8.76 -11.97 2.90
C VAL A 54 -7.61 -12.34 1.97
N ASP A 55 -7.39 -11.54 0.91
CA ASP A 55 -6.30 -11.77 -0.04
C ASP A 55 -4.98 -11.09 0.37
N HIS A 56 -4.93 -10.47 1.55
CA HIS A 56 -3.75 -9.77 2.05
C HIS A 56 -3.23 -8.69 1.08
N LYS A 57 -4.13 -7.85 0.55
CA LYS A 57 -3.79 -6.76 -0.37
C LYS A 57 -4.30 -5.39 0.08
N ILE A 58 -3.46 -4.38 -0.11
CA ILE A 58 -3.81 -2.96 -0.02
C ILE A 58 -3.57 -2.37 -1.40
N ILE A 59 -4.60 -1.79 -2.01
CA ILE A 59 -4.55 -1.30 -3.39
C ILE A 59 -4.72 0.21 -3.38
N PHE A 60 -3.75 0.91 -3.95
CA PHE A 60 -3.76 2.35 -4.20
C PHE A 60 -4.00 2.63 -5.69
N GLN A 61 -4.43 3.84 -6.03
CA GLN A 61 -4.53 4.33 -7.40
C GLN A 61 -4.09 5.79 -7.46
N GLU A 62 -3.68 6.28 -8.63
CA GLU A 62 -3.49 7.73 -8.85
C GLU A 62 -4.75 8.54 -8.53
#